data_AF-A0A2D6I2U5-F1
#
_entry.id   AF-A0A2D6I2U5-F1
#
_cell.length_a   1.000
_cell.length_b   1.000
_cell.length_c   1.000
_cell.angle_alpha   90.00
_cell.angle_beta   90.00
_cell.angle_gamma   90.00
#
_symmetry.space_group_name_H-M   'P 1'
#
loop_
_entity.id
_entity.type
_entity.pdbx_description
1 polymer ?
#
loop_
_entity_poly.entity_id
_entity_poly.type
_entity_poly.pdbx_seq_one_letter_code
_entity_poly.pdbx_strand_id
1 'polypeptide(L)' 'ELVNVLQRAMARGEIPTKPIDPLIFELPDALISHRLLLRGEIIDDITCEHLVDNVILPLLEFRRQDVTGDGETHTG' A
#
# COMPACT_ATOMS: atom_id res chain seq x y z
N GLU A 1 10.95 5.45 12.09
CA GLU A 1 9.75 6.29 11.84
C GLU A 1 8.69 5.55 11.02
N LEU A 2 8.89 5.32 9.71
CA LEU A 2 7.88 4.67 8.85
C LEU A 2 7.39 3.31 9.39
N VAL A 3 8.30 2.44 9.84
CA VAL A 3 7.95 1.14 10.44
C VAL A 3 7.04 1.28 11.66
N ASN A 4 7.23 2.28 12.50
CA ASN A 4 6.39 2.51 13.69
C ASN A 4 5.00 3.02 13.30
N VAL A 5 4.91 3.87 12.27
CA VAL A 5 3.62 4.34 11.72
C VAL A 5 2.83 3.15 11.17
N LEU A 6 3.49 2.27 10.41
CA LEU A 6 2.89 1.06 9.86
C LEU A 6 2.44 0.09 10.96
N GLN A 7 3.29 -0.20 11.94
CA GLN A 7 2.92 -1.06 13.07
C GLN A 7 1.71 -0.50 13.84
N ARG A 8 1.63 0.82 14.03
CA ARG A 8 0.47 1.45 14.65
C ARG A 8 -0.78 1.35 13.78
N ALA A 9 -0.67 1.49 12.46
CA ALA A 9 -1.81 1.32 11.55
C ALA A 9 -2.29 -0.14 11.52
N MET A 10 -1.36 -1.11 11.55
CA MET A 10 -1.67 -2.54 11.72
C MET A 10 -2.39 -2.79 13.04
N ALA A 11 -1.93 -2.19 14.15
CA ALA A 11 -2.55 -2.32 15.46
C ALA A 11 -3.96 -1.70 15.52
N ARG A 12 -4.23 -0.67 14.70
CA ARG A 12 -5.58 -0.06 14.54
C ARG A 12 -6.48 -0.84 13.58
N GLY A 13 -5.95 -1.84 12.85
CA GLY A 13 -6.69 -2.58 11.83
C GLY A 13 -6.88 -1.80 10.52
N GLU A 14 -6.17 -0.69 10.33
CA GLU A 14 -6.24 0.15 9.12
C GLU A 14 -5.54 -0.50 7.92
N ILE A 15 -4.51 -1.31 8.16
CA ILE A 15 -3.78 -2.06 7.14
C ILE A 15 -3.61 -3.52 7.55
N PRO A 16 -3.47 -4.47 6.60
CA PRO A 16 -3.37 -5.89 6.92
C PRO A 16 -2.22 -6.21 7.87
N THR A 17 -2.46 -7.07 8.85
CA THR A 17 -1.41 -7.61 9.73
C THR A 17 -0.52 -8.66 9.04
N LYS A 18 -0.86 -9.01 7.78
CA LYS A 18 -0.10 -9.92 6.94
C LYS A 18 1.19 -9.26 6.44
N PRO A 19 2.24 -10.04 6.13
CA PRO A 19 3.49 -9.50 5.61
C PRO A 19 3.23 -8.78 4.28
N ILE A 20 3.33 -7.45 4.28
CA ILE A 20 3.25 -6.60 3.09
C ILE A 20 4.54 -6.82 2.28
N ASP A 21 4.41 -6.87 0.95
CA ASP A 21 5.57 -7.03 0.08
C ASP A 21 6.44 -5.77 0.21
N PRO A 22 7.74 -5.88 0.53
CA PRO A 22 8.64 -4.74 0.64
C PRO A 22 8.59 -3.80 -0.57
N LEU A 23 8.36 -4.34 -1.77
CA LEU A 23 8.29 -3.57 -3.01
C LEU A 23 7.15 -2.54 -3.01
N ILE A 24 6.06 -2.80 -2.29
CA ILE A 24 4.94 -1.86 -2.13
C ILE A 24 5.39 -0.59 -1.40
N PHE A 25 6.37 -0.68 -0.51
CA PHE A 25 6.93 0.47 0.20
C PHE A 25 8.00 1.22 -0.61
N GLU A 26 8.59 0.58 -1.61
CA GLU A 26 9.57 1.22 -2.50
C GLU A 26 8.89 2.01 -3.63
N LEU A 27 7.67 1.63 -4.00
CA LEU A 27 6.84 2.27 -5.03
C LEU A 27 6.67 3.80 -4.84
N PRO A 28 6.31 4.31 -3.64
CA PRO A 28 6.19 5.75 -3.41
C PRO A 28 7.48 6.51 -3.72
N ASP A 29 8.60 6.03 -3.18
CA ASP A 29 9.92 6.66 -3.35
C ASP A 29 10.36 6.65 -4.82
N ALA A 30 10.10 5.56 -5.54
CA ALA A 30 10.40 5.47 -6.97
C ALA A 30 9.57 6.46 -7.80
N LEU A 31 8.27 6.60 -7.50
CA LEU A 31 7.37 7.50 -8.21
C LEU A 31 7.71 8.98 -7.94
N ILE A 32 8.00 9.32 -6.68
CA ILE A 32 8.47 10.65 -6.27
C ILE A 32 9.79 10.97 -6.99
N SER A 33 10.75 10.05 -6.95
CA SER A 33 12.07 10.23 -7.59
C SER A 33 11.94 10.41 -9.11
N HIS A 34 11.09 9.61 -9.77
CA HIS A 34 10.83 9.75 -11.20
C HIS A 34 10.26 11.13 -11.53
N ARG A 35 9.24 11.59 -10.81
CA ARG A 35 8.62 12.90 -11.07
C ARG A 35 9.58 14.06 -10.78
N LEU A 36 10.34 13.98 -9.71
CA LEU A 36 11.30 15.01 -9.34
C LEU A 36 12.48 15.07 -10.32
N LEU A 37 13.10 13.92 -10.64
CA LEU A 37 14.34 13.86 -11.40
C LEU A 37 14.12 13.84 -12.92
N LEU A 38 13.10 13.14 -13.40
CA LEU A 38 12.86 12.96 -14.84
C LEU A 38 11.85 13.95 -15.40
N ARG A 39 10.90 14.43 -14.58
CA ARG A 39 9.89 15.40 -15.00
C ARG A 39 10.13 16.81 -14.47
N GLY A 40 11.01 16.98 -13.48
CA GLY A 40 11.25 18.28 -12.85
C GLY A 40 10.01 18.83 -12.13
N GLU A 41 9.06 17.96 -11.78
CA GLU A 41 7.83 18.35 -11.12
C GLU A 41 8.08 18.60 -9.63
N ILE A 42 7.47 19.67 -9.10
CA ILE A 42 7.43 19.91 -7.66
C ILE A 42 6.41 18.93 -7.08
N ILE A 43 6.83 18.17 -6.07
CA ILE A 43 5.95 17.30 -5.32
C ILE A 43 5.34 18.10 -4.17
N ASP A 44 4.05 18.36 -4.27
CA ASP A 44 3.25 18.98 -3.22
C ASP A 44 2.53 17.91 -2.37
N ASP A 45 2.00 18.35 -1.24
CA ASP A 45 1.29 17.48 -0.31
C ASP A 45 0.06 16.81 -0.95
N ILE A 46 -0.61 17.52 -1.86
CA ILE A 46 -1.77 16.99 -2.62
C ILE A 46 -1.36 15.80 -3.48
N THR A 47 -0.20 15.88 -4.14
CA THR A 47 0.36 14.78 -4.93
C THR A 47 0.69 13.58 -4.05
N CYS A 48 1.24 13.82 -2.85
CA CYS A 48 1.53 12.77 -1.88
C CYS A 48 0.24 12.08 -1.38
N GLU A 49 -0.79 12.85 -1.02
CA GLU A 49 -2.10 12.31 -0.62
C GLU A 49 -2.71 11.47 -1.75
N HIS A 50 -2.71 11.99 -2.98
CA HIS A 50 -3.21 11.24 -4.13
C HIS A 50 -2.46 9.92 -4.35
N LEU A 51 -1.13 9.93 -4.20
CA LEU A 51 -0.29 8.74 -4.36
C LEU A 51 -0.64 7.68 -3.30
N VAL A 52 -0.75 8.08 -2.04
CA VAL A 52 -1.06 7.17 -0.93
C VAL A 52 -2.48 6.62 -1.10
N ASP A 53 -3.47 7.47 -1.29
CA ASP A 53 -4.88 7.09 -1.26
C ASP A 53 -5.33 6.33 -2.51
N ASN A 54 -4.77 6.64 -3.68
CA ASN A 54 -5.21 6.06 -4.95
C ASN A 54 -4.27 4.99 -5.51
N VAL A 55 -3.05 4.88 -5.00
CA VAL A 55 -2.08 3.88 -5.47
C VAL A 55 -1.73 2.91 -4.36
N ILE A 56 -1.22 3.41 -3.23
CA ILE A 56 -0.67 2.54 -2.18
C ILE A 56 -1.77 1.81 -1.41
N LEU A 57 -2.80 2.52 -0.92
CA LEU A 57 -3.89 1.89 -0.17
C LEU A 57 -4.63 0.83 -1.00
N PRO A 58 -5.03 1.08 -2.26
CA PRO A 58 -5.68 0.06 -3.07
C PRO A 58 -4.82 -1.17 -3.30
N LEU A 59 -3.50 -1.04 -3.47
CA LEU A 59 -2.58 -2.18 -3.63
C LEU A 59 -2.46 -3.02 -2.36
N LEU A 60 -2.56 -2.39 -1.18
CA LEU A 60 -2.62 -3.08 0.11
C LEU A 60 -3.95 -3.82 0.29
N GLU A 61 -5.06 -3.24 -0.17
CA GLU A 61 -6.39 -3.84 -0.07
C GLU A 61 -6.67 -4.92 -1.13
N PHE A 62 -6.11 -4.81 -2.34
CA PHE A 62 -6.35 -5.79 -3.41
C PHE A 62 -5.89 -7.18 -2.98
N ARG A 63 -4.78 -7.26 -2.25
CA ARG A 63 -4.27 -8.52 -1.68
C ARG A 63 -5.07 -9.04 -0.47
N ARG A 64 -6.10 -8.31 0.00
CA ARG A 64 -7.07 -8.78 1.00
C ARG A 64 -8.06 -9.79 0.39
N GLN A 65 -8.34 -9.71 -0.91
CA GLN A 65 -9.38 -10.52 -1.56
C GLN A 65 -8.94 -11.94 -1.93
N ASP A 66 -7.63 -12.21 -2.06
CA ASP A 66 -7.12 -13.53 -2.45
C ASP A 66 -7.16 -14.60 -1.33
N VAL A 67 -7.67 -14.28 -0.13
CA VAL A 67 -7.71 -15.22 1.01
C VAL A 67 -9.14 -15.53 1.49
N THR A 68 -10.14 -15.31 0.63
CA THR A 68 -11.53 -15.71 0.91
C THR A 68 -12.12 -16.47 -0.26
N GLY A 69 -11.38 -17.47 -0.77
CA GLY A 69 -11.77 -18.27 -1.94
C GLY A 69 -11.51 -19.77 -1.80
N ASP A 70 -11.37 -20.30 -0.58
CA ASP A 70 -11.23 -21.74 -0.39
C ASP A 70 -11.97 -22.17 0.89
N GLY A 71 -13.16 -22.75 0.70
CA GLY A 71 -14.04 -23.10 1.81
C GLY A 71 -15.45 -23.54 1.45
N GLU A 72 -15.76 -23.85 0.19
CA GLU A 72 -16.97 -24.62 -0.13
C GLU A 72 -16.66 -26.11 0.00
N THR A 73 -16.92 -26.63 1.20
CA THR A 73 -17.02 -28.06 1.49
C THR A 73 -18.14 -28.67 0.64
N HIS A 74 -17.81 -29.28 -0.49
CA HIS A 74 -18.70 -30.23 -1.15
C HIS A 74 -18.42 -31.64 -0.61
N THR A 75 -19.09 -31.98 0.49
CA THR A 75 -19.39 -33.37 0.83
C THR A 75 -20.83 -33.62 0.43
N GLY A 76 -21.04 -34.49 -0.55
CA GLY A 76 -22.34 -34.93 -1.05
C GLY A 76 -22.17 -36.05 -2.05
#